data_AF-B5XA90-F1
#
_entry.id   AF-B5XA90-F1
#
_cell.length_a   1.000
_cell.length_b   1.000
_cell.length_c   1.000
_cell.angle_alpha   90.00
_cell.angle_beta   90.00
_cell.angle_gamma   90.00
#
_symmetry.space_group_name_H-M   'P 1'
#
loop_
_entity.id
_entity.type
_entity.pdbx_description
1 polymer ?
#
loop_
_entity_poly.entity_id
_entity_poly.type
_entity_poly.pdbx_seq_one_letter_code
_entity_poly.pdbx_strand_id
1 'polypeptide(L)'
;MFSEEEQTSPTSSSSSPPPSSHFIGRKEDVIQAKRVTKLVGGRDVLVLCHQGKLHAMDMRCYHTGGPLKEGDIEEFDGRMCIVCPWHKYKITLAEGEGLYQAVNPSATPPKPTWRSKGVKQRVHQVTEVNRDVYVTFNDSPDTIDSDFYQTERYRATMNMAQPKTKKLHEKVTSRKV
;
A
#
# COMPACT_ATOMS: atom_id res chain seq x y z
N MET A 1 -22.90 -29.53 -43.39
CA MET A 1 -22.88 -29.43 -41.91
C MET A 1 -22.09 -28.19 -41.57
N PHE A 2 -22.81 -27.09 -41.32
CA PHE A 2 -22.24 -25.83 -40.85
C PHE A 2 -22.02 -25.98 -39.34
N SER A 3 -20.80 -25.73 -38.87
CA SER A 3 -20.51 -25.55 -37.46
C SER A 3 -20.14 -24.08 -37.28
N GLU A 4 -21.11 -23.33 -36.78
CA GLU A 4 -20.93 -21.96 -36.30
C GLU A 4 -20.25 -22.04 -34.93
N GLU A 5 -19.02 -21.51 -34.82
CA GLU A 5 -18.40 -21.29 -33.52
C GLU A 5 -18.67 -19.86 -33.06
N GLU A 6 -19.25 -19.80 -31.86
CA GLU A 6 -19.85 -18.68 -31.19
C GLU A 6 -18.80 -17.61 -30.81
N GLN A 7 -19.04 -16.39 -31.25
CA GLN A 7 -18.28 -15.20 -30.87
C GLN A 7 -18.49 -14.89 -29.39
N THR A 8 -17.45 -15.05 -28.58
CA THR A 8 -17.42 -14.51 -27.22
C THR A 8 -17.11 -13.01 -27.26
N SER A 9 -18.14 -12.20 -27.00
CA SER A 9 -18.10 -10.75 -26.86
C SER A 9 -17.36 -10.27 -25.59
N PRO A 10 -16.82 -9.03 -25.56
CA PRO A 10 -15.88 -8.58 -24.53
C PRO A 10 -16.57 -8.17 -23.22
N THR A 11 -15.82 -8.35 -22.14
CA THR A 11 -16.16 -8.04 -20.76
C THR A 11 -16.58 -6.58 -20.59
N SER A 12 -17.75 -6.38 -20.00
CA SER A 12 -18.36 -5.08 -19.69
C SER A 12 -17.43 -4.20 -18.84
N SER A 13 -16.97 -3.09 -19.40
CA SER A 13 -16.36 -1.98 -18.66
C SER A 13 -17.43 -1.30 -17.79
N SER A 14 -17.49 -1.61 -16.50
CA SER A 14 -18.39 -0.91 -15.58
C SER A 14 -18.00 0.56 -15.47
N SER A 15 -18.91 1.46 -15.85
CA SER A 15 -18.70 2.91 -15.83
C SER A 15 -18.71 3.55 -14.43
N SER A 16 -19.05 2.77 -13.41
CA SER A 16 -19.11 3.16 -12.00
C SER A 16 -18.05 2.43 -11.17
N PRO A 17 -17.50 3.09 -10.13
CA PRO A 17 -16.57 2.44 -9.22
C PRO A 17 -17.25 1.30 -8.43
N PRO A 18 -16.51 0.27 -8.00
CA PRO A 18 -17.07 -0.81 -7.20
C PRO A 18 -17.74 -0.28 -5.92
N PRO A 19 -18.80 -0.96 -5.42
CA PRO A 19 -19.37 -0.63 -4.12
C PRO A 19 -18.28 -0.72 -3.05
N SER A 20 -18.37 0.12 -2.01
CA SER A 20 -17.38 0.23 -0.92
C SER A 20 -15.95 0.63 -1.32
N SER A 21 -15.74 1.07 -2.56
CA SER A 21 -14.44 1.62 -2.97
C SER A 21 -14.27 3.08 -2.52
N HIS A 22 -13.03 3.47 -2.29
CA HIS A 22 -12.65 4.78 -1.80
C HIS A 22 -11.83 5.54 -2.84
N PHE A 23 -12.27 6.74 -3.21
CA PHE A 23 -11.55 7.59 -4.16
C PHE A 23 -10.19 8.01 -3.59
N ILE A 24 -9.13 7.80 -4.37
CA ILE A 24 -7.76 8.17 -4.02
C ILE A 24 -7.38 9.50 -4.66
N GLY A 25 -7.54 9.62 -5.98
CA GLY A 25 -7.18 10.78 -6.77
C GLY A 25 -7.31 10.49 -8.27
N ARG A 26 -7.02 11.49 -9.10
CA ARG A 26 -6.90 11.29 -10.55
C ARG A 26 -5.70 10.41 -10.85
N LYS A 27 -5.81 9.53 -11.83
CA LYS A 27 -4.75 8.60 -12.23
C LYS A 27 -3.44 9.32 -12.55
N GLU A 28 -3.52 10.40 -13.32
CA GLU A 28 -2.33 11.20 -13.69
C GLU A 28 -1.61 11.75 -12.46
N ASP A 29 -2.34 12.29 -11.48
CA ASP A 29 -1.78 12.83 -10.25
C ASP A 29 -1.16 11.73 -9.38
N VAL A 30 -1.83 10.57 -9.28
CA VAL A 30 -1.33 9.41 -8.51
C VAL A 30 -0.05 8.85 -9.13
N ILE A 31 0.00 8.72 -10.46
CA ILE A 31 1.19 8.27 -11.20
C ILE A 31 2.32 9.28 -11.06
N GLN A 32 2.04 10.57 -11.25
CA GLN A 32 3.02 11.65 -11.15
C GLN A 32 3.63 11.73 -9.74
N ALA A 33 2.80 11.61 -8.71
CA ALA A 33 3.24 11.58 -7.32
C ALA A 33 4.06 10.33 -6.98
N LYS A 34 3.92 9.24 -7.78
CA LYS A 34 4.44 7.88 -7.57
C LYS A 34 3.94 7.19 -6.30
N ARG A 35 3.63 7.94 -5.24
CA ARG A 35 3.27 7.45 -3.91
C ARG A 35 2.25 8.39 -3.27
N VAL A 36 1.05 7.89 -3.02
CA VAL A 36 -0.03 8.64 -2.36
C VAL A 36 -0.41 7.92 -1.08
N THR A 37 -0.58 8.67 -0.01
CA THR A 37 -1.04 8.16 1.29
C THR A 37 -2.34 8.81 1.67
N LYS A 38 -3.33 8.02 2.10
CA LYS A 38 -4.66 8.55 2.44
C LYS A 38 -5.27 7.79 3.60
N LEU A 39 -5.90 8.53 4.52
CA LEU A 39 -6.81 7.97 5.51
C LEU A 39 -8.21 7.95 4.88
N VAL A 40 -8.73 6.76 4.59
CA VAL A 40 -10.05 6.55 3.98
C VAL A 40 -10.71 5.36 4.65
N GLY A 41 -12.03 5.41 4.88
CA GLY A 41 -12.75 4.30 5.53
C GLY A 41 -12.16 3.85 6.87
N GLY A 42 -11.53 4.75 7.63
CA GLY A 42 -10.86 4.44 8.91
C GLY A 42 -9.48 3.78 8.80
N ARG A 43 -8.98 3.55 7.57
CA ARG A 43 -7.72 2.83 7.30
C ARG A 43 -6.70 3.72 6.59
N ASP A 44 -5.44 3.68 7.04
CA ASP A 44 -4.34 4.41 6.40
C ASP A 44 -3.74 3.57 5.28
N VAL A 45 -3.97 3.98 4.03
CA VAL A 45 -3.53 3.26 2.83
C VAL A 45 -2.41 4.02 2.12
N LEU A 46 -1.45 3.25 1.61
CA LEU A 46 -0.42 3.69 0.68
C LEU A 46 -0.73 3.12 -0.70
N VAL A 47 -0.85 4.00 -1.69
CA VAL A 47 -0.95 3.66 -3.11
C VAL A 47 0.36 4.01 -3.78
N LEU A 48 0.94 3.04 -4.50
CA LEU A 48 2.24 3.12 -5.15
C LEU A 48 2.06 2.91 -6.66
N CYS A 49 2.73 3.72 -7.47
CA CYS A 49 2.91 3.47 -8.90
C CYS A 49 4.34 2.99 -9.14
N HIS A 50 4.48 1.77 -9.66
CA HIS A 50 5.77 1.20 -10.04
C HIS A 50 5.64 0.55 -11.42
N GLN A 51 6.52 0.93 -12.36
CA GLN A 51 6.51 0.42 -13.74
C GLN A 51 5.12 0.52 -14.41
N GLY A 52 4.40 1.63 -14.16
CA GLY A 52 3.06 1.85 -14.72
C GLY A 52 1.93 1.06 -14.04
N LYS A 53 2.23 0.19 -13.07
CA LYS A 53 1.25 -0.56 -12.28
C LYS A 53 0.98 0.11 -10.94
N LEU A 54 -0.29 0.17 -10.55
CA LEU A 54 -0.72 0.66 -9.24
C LEU A 54 -0.85 -0.51 -8.26
N HIS A 55 -0.39 -0.26 -7.03
CA HIS A 55 -0.47 -1.18 -5.90
C HIS A 55 -1.01 -0.43 -4.69
N ALA A 56 -1.84 -1.07 -3.87
CA ALA A 56 -2.33 -0.50 -2.62
C ALA A 56 -2.09 -1.46 -1.45
N MET A 57 -1.63 -0.92 -0.32
CA MET A 57 -1.43 -1.67 0.91
C MET A 57 -1.55 -0.78 2.13
N ASP A 58 -1.62 -1.37 3.32
CA ASP A 58 -1.51 -0.64 4.58
C ASP A 58 -0.25 0.25 4.60
N MET A 59 -0.37 1.50 5.08
CA MET A 59 0.74 2.47 5.07
C MET A 59 1.89 2.08 6.01
N ARG A 60 1.58 1.41 7.12
CA ARG A 60 2.51 1.13 8.22
C ARG A 60 3.04 -0.29 8.08
N CYS A 61 4.37 -0.43 8.13
CA CYS A 61 5.04 -1.72 8.02
C CYS A 61 4.61 -2.66 9.16
N TYR A 62 4.21 -3.89 8.81
CA TYR A 62 3.77 -4.91 9.76
C TYR A 62 4.77 -5.23 10.89
N HIS A 63 6.07 -4.99 10.70
CA HIS A 63 7.08 -5.35 11.69
C HIS A 63 6.97 -4.47 12.95
N THR A 64 7.08 -3.16 12.79
CA THR A 64 7.10 -2.20 13.91
C THR A 64 6.43 -0.86 13.57
N GLY A 65 5.61 -0.77 12.52
CA GLY A 65 4.88 0.43 12.15
C GLY A 65 5.65 1.45 11.29
N GLY A 66 6.75 1.03 10.66
CA GLY A 66 7.58 1.91 9.83
C GLY A 66 6.84 2.55 8.65
N PRO A 67 7.24 3.76 8.21
CA PRO A 67 6.56 4.50 7.14
C PRO A 67 6.91 3.90 5.77
N LEU A 68 6.07 3.00 5.25
CA LEU A 68 6.36 2.35 3.97
C LEU A 68 6.42 3.35 2.80
N LYS A 69 5.77 4.51 2.91
CA LYS A 69 5.87 5.58 1.90
C LYS A 69 7.32 5.96 1.58
N GLU A 70 8.21 5.91 2.57
CA GLU A 70 9.63 6.28 2.48
C GLU A 70 10.53 5.10 2.06
N GLY A 71 9.97 3.90 1.86
CA GLY A 71 10.72 2.71 1.50
C GLY A 71 11.06 2.63 0.01
N ASP A 72 12.26 2.13 -0.30
CA ASP A 72 12.69 1.85 -1.67
C ASP A 72 11.90 0.69 -2.28
N ILE A 73 11.79 0.66 -3.61
CA ILE A 73 11.22 -0.48 -4.34
C ILE A 73 12.36 -1.21 -5.04
N GLU A 74 12.53 -2.48 -4.72
CA GLU A 74 13.62 -3.33 -5.18
C GLU A 74 13.09 -4.72 -5.58
N GLU A 75 13.82 -5.40 -6.47
CA GLU A 75 13.52 -6.77 -6.86
C GLU A 75 14.22 -7.78 -5.96
N PHE A 76 13.47 -8.73 -5.41
CA PHE A 76 14.03 -9.90 -4.73
C PHE A 76 13.35 -11.14 -5.26
N ASP A 77 14.14 -12.10 -5.76
CA ASP A 77 13.61 -13.40 -6.22
C ASP A 77 12.54 -13.26 -7.32
N GLY A 78 12.74 -12.32 -8.25
CA GLY A 78 11.78 -11.98 -9.30
C GLY A 78 10.51 -11.25 -8.81
N ARG A 79 10.47 -10.84 -7.53
CA ARG A 79 9.30 -10.19 -6.91
C ARG A 79 9.63 -8.75 -6.53
N MET A 80 8.86 -7.81 -7.07
CA MET A 80 8.92 -6.41 -6.66
C MET A 80 8.49 -6.27 -5.20
N CYS A 81 9.37 -5.69 -4.38
CA CYS A 81 9.11 -5.46 -2.97
C CYS A 81 9.33 -4.02 -2.58
N ILE A 82 8.53 -3.53 -1.62
CA ILE A 82 8.89 -2.33 -0.88
C ILE A 82 9.77 -2.70 0.31
N VAL A 83 10.86 -1.96 0.49
CA VAL A 83 11.84 -2.17 1.58
C VAL A 83 11.58 -1.16 2.68
N CYS A 84 11.13 -1.64 3.83
CA CYS A 84 10.84 -0.78 4.98
C CYS A 84 12.10 0.00 5.40
N PRO A 85 12.02 1.34 5.55
CA PRO A 85 13.20 2.16 5.80
C PRO A 85 13.83 1.87 7.18
N TRP A 86 13.03 1.49 8.18
CA TRP A 86 13.49 1.26 9.55
C TRP A 86 14.31 -0.03 9.70
N HIS A 87 13.80 -1.16 9.22
CA HIS A 87 14.37 -2.49 9.52
C HIS A 87 14.64 -3.34 8.27
N LYS A 88 14.51 -2.76 7.06
CA LYS A 88 14.83 -3.40 5.77
C LYS A 88 14.05 -4.68 5.46
N TYR A 89 12.88 -4.82 6.09
CA TYR A 89 11.90 -5.85 5.76
C TYR A 89 11.40 -5.65 4.34
N LYS A 90 11.36 -6.74 3.56
CA LYS A 90 10.99 -6.75 2.14
C LYS A 90 9.57 -7.26 2.04
N ILE A 91 8.67 -6.45 1.50
CA ILE A 91 7.25 -6.76 1.42
C ILE A 91 6.83 -6.77 -0.05
N THR A 92 6.32 -7.88 -0.56
CA THR A 92 5.92 -7.97 -1.97
C THR A 92 4.80 -6.98 -2.28
N LEU A 93 4.92 -6.24 -3.39
CA LEU A 93 3.91 -5.24 -3.79
C LEU A 93 2.59 -5.88 -4.23
N ALA A 94 2.65 -7.11 -4.75
CA ALA A 94 1.48 -7.81 -5.28
C ALA A 94 0.62 -8.45 -4.18
N GLU A 95 1.26 -9.08 -3.20
CA GLU A 95 0.59 -9.99 -2.25
C GLU A 95 0.83 -9.60 -0.79
N GLY A 96 1.79 -8.71 -0.51
CA GLY A 96 2.10 -8.29 0.85
C GLY A 96 2.88 -9.32 1.65
N GLU A 97 3.59 -10.24 0.98
CA GLU A 97 4.40 -11.26 1.62
C GLU A 97 5.69 -10.69 2.20
N GLY A 98 6.05 -11.11 3.41
CA GLY A 98 7.34 -10.76 4.02
C GLY A 98 8.46 -11.71 3.56
N LEU A 99 9.41 -11.21 2.76
CA LEU A 99 10.51 -12.04 2.25
C LEU A 99 11.74 -12.02 3.15
N TYR A 100 12.42 -13.16 3.21
CA TYR A 100 13.70 -13.31 3.90
C TYR A 100 14.60 -14.34 3.21
N GLN A 101 15.89 -14.27 3.48
CA GLN A 101 16.85 -15.29 3.06
C GLN A 101 17.03 -16.30 4.18
N ALA A 102 16.71 -17.56 3.90
CA ALA A 102 17.03 -18.69 4.76
C ALA A 102 18.39 -19.26 4.36
N VAL A 103 19.23 -19.55 5.35
CA VAL A 103 20.51 -20.24 5.16
C VAL A 103 20.43 -21.59 5.86
N ASN A 104 20.74 -22.66 5.14
CA ASN A 104 20.93 -23.97 5.77
C ASN A 104 22.36 -24.03 6.34
N PRO A 105 22.54 -24.04 7.66
CA PRO A 105 23.88 -24.04 8.26
C PRO A 105 24.67 -25.32 7.98
N SER A 106 24.00 -26.42 7.63
CA SER A 106 24.65 -27.70 7.31
C SER A 106 25.09 -27.82 5.84
N ALA A 107 24.69 -26.88 4.96
CA ALA A 107 25.10 -26.90 3.56
C ALA A 107 26.51 -26.31 3.38
N THR A 108 27.34 -26.94 2.55
CA THR A 108 28.71 -26.47 2.25
C THR A 108 28.90 -26.31 0.73
N PRO A 109 29.07 -25.08 0.21
CA PRO A 109 29.02 -23.81 0.93
C PRO A 109 27.59 -23.43 1.35
N PRO A 110 27.42 -22.62 2.42
CA PRO A 110 26.11 -22.08 2.76
C PRO A 110 25.58 -21.21 1.63
N LYS A 111 24.40 -21.55 1.10
CA LYS A 111 23.74 -20.80 0.03
C LYS A 111 22.43 -20.20 0.56
N PRO A 112 22.31 -18.86 0.60
CA PRO A 112 21.04 -18.21 0.93
C PRO A 112 19.97 -18.55 -0.11
N THR A 113 18.76 -18.85 0.36
CA THR A 113 17.58 -19.09 -0.48
C THR A 113 16.45 -18.17 -0.03
N TRP A 114 15.74 -17.58 -0.98
CA TRP A 114 14.59 -16.76 -0.67
C TRP A 114 13.41 -17.62 -0.19
N ARG A 115 12.76 -17.12 0.85
CA ARG A 115 11.59 -17.73 1.49
C ARG A 115 10.59 -16.64 1.85
N SER A 116 9.34 -17.06 1.99
CA SER A 116 8.23 -16.19 2.41
C SER A 116 7.84 -16.48 3.85
N LYS A 117 7.47 -15.43 4.59
CA LYS A 117 6.80 -15.51 5.90
C LYS A 117 5.27 -15.59 5.76
N GLY A 118 4.76 -15.77 4.54
CA GLY A 118 3.35 -15.60 4.19
C GLY A 118 2.97 -14.12 4.06
N VAL A 119 1.67 -13.87 3.86
CA VAL A 119 1.09 -12.52 3.80
C VAL A 119 1.23 -11.87 5.17
N LYS A 120 1.92 -10.73 5.20
CA LYS A 120 2.23 -9.98 6.42
C LYS A 120 1.76 -8.54 6.36
N GLN A 121 1.63 -8.00 5.15
CA GLN A 121 1.11 -6.67 4.89
C GLN A 121 -0.20 -6.81 4.12
N ARG A 122 -1.29 -6.23 4.62
CA ARG A 122 -2.57 -6.29 3.90
C ARG A 122 -2.48 -5.45 2.63
N VAL A 123 -2.67 -6.10 1.48
CA VAL A 123 -2.83 -5.46 0.17
C VAL A 123 -4.31 -5.23 -0.13
N HIS A 124 -4.60 -4.23 -0.96
CA HIS A 124 -5.94 -3.83 -1.34
C HIS A 124 -6.06 -3.78 -2.86
N GLN A 125 -7.30 -3.91 -3.36
CA GLN A 125 -7.56 -3.83 -4.79
C GLN A 125 -7.55 -2.38 -5.24
N VAL A 126 -6.82 -2.09 -6.32
CA VAL A 126 -6.85 -0.80 -7.01
C VAL A 126 -7.72 -0.95 -8.25
N THR A 127 -8.67 -0.04 -8.43
CA THR A 127 -9.54 0.01 -9.60
C THR A 127 -9.44 1.38 -10.26
N GLU A 128 -9.36 1.40 -11.57
CA GLU A 128 -9.37 2.62 -12.37
C GLU A 128 -10.72 2.76 -13.09
N VAL A 129 -11.43 3.86 -12.87
CA VAL A 129 -12.72 4.15 -13.52
C VAL A 129 -12.70 5.60 -13.97
N ASN A 130 -13.01 5.88 -15.24
CA ASN A 130 -13.06 7.24 -15.79
C ASN A 130 -11.82 8.12 -15.48
N ARG A 131 -10.61 7.53 -15.51
CA ARG A 131 -9.32 8.17 -15.15
C ARG A 131 -9.15 8.48 -13.65
N ASP A 132 -10.04 8.02 -12.80
CA ASP A 132 -9.94 8.12 -11.35
C ASP A 132 -9.48 6.80 -10.74
N VAL A 133 -8.66 6.89 -9.69
CA VAL A 133 -8.14 5.74 -8.95
C VAL A 133 -8.94 5.55 -7.67
N TYR A 134 -9.43 4.33 -7.48
CA TYR A 134 -10.15 3.89 -6.29
C TYR A 134 -9.42 2.73 -5.63
N VAL A 135 -9.60 2.60 -4.32
CA VAL A 135 -9.15 1.44 -3.56
C VAL A 135 -10.36 0.75 -2.93
N THR A 136 -10.49 -0.55 -3.17
CA THR A 136 -11.42 -1.43 -2.43
C THR A 136 -10.61 -2.23 -1.42
N PHE A 137 -11.00 -2.17 -0.15
CA PHE A 137 -10.27 -2.88 0.89
C PHE A 137 -10.42 -4.39 0.76
N ASN A 138 -9.35 -5.09 1.10
CA ASN A 138 -9.39 -6.53 1.31
C ASN A 138 -10.00 -6.77 2.69
N ASP A 139 -11.26 -7.18 2.70
CA ASP A 139 -12.08 -7.46 3.88
C ASP A 139 -12.02 -8.93 4.32
N SER A 140 -11.02 -9.69 3.85
CA SER A 140 -10.77 -11.05 4.36
C SER A 140 -10.74 -11.04 5.89
N PRO A 141 -11.45 -12.00 6.54
CA PRO A 141 -11.50 -12.10 8.00
C PRO A 141 -10.15 -12.52 8.61
N ASP A 142 -9.20 -12.97 7.79
CA ASP A 142 -7.87 -13.34 8.25
C ASP A 142 -7.19 -12.13 8.88
N THR A 143 -6.69 -12.31 10.10
CA THR A 143 -5.90 -11.27 10.76
C THR A 143 -4.50 -11.25 10.15
N ILE A 144 -4.08 -10.08 9.67
CA ILE A 144 -2.76 -9.86 9.09
C ILE A 144 -1.98 -8.96 10.05
N ASP A 145 -0.68 -9.22 10.23
CA ASP A 145 0.19 -8.50 11.18
C ASP A 145 0.10 -6.96 11.04
N SER A 146 -0.10 -6.42 9.82
CA SER A 146 -0.26 -4.98 9.59
C SER A 146 -1.55 -4.37 10.17
N ASP A 147 -2.59 -5.17 10.43
CA ASP A 147 -3.88 -4.71 10.95
C ASP A 147 -3.74 -4.03 12.31
N PHE A 148 -2.78 -4.47 13.13
CA PHE A 148 -2.47 -3.85 14.42
C PHE A 148 -2.22 -2.34 14.31
N TYR A 149 -1.54 -1.90 13.24
CA TYR A 149 -1.20 -0.50 13.01
C TYR A 149 -2.34 0.33 12.41
N GLN A 150 -3.49 -0.29 12.14
CA GLN A 150 -4.72 0.40 11.76
C GLN A 150 -5.65 0.64 12.96
N THR A 151 -5.37 0.03 14.11
CA THR A 151 -6.20 0.16 15.33
C THR A 151 -6.20 1.57 15.89
N GLU A 152 -7.32 1.99 16.48
CA GLU A 152 -7.42 3.27 17.19
C GLU A 152 -6.38 3.40 18.31
N ARG A 153 -6.09 2.29 19.00
CA ARG A 153 -5.07 2.24 20.06
C ARG A 153 -3.70 2.68 19.54
N TYR A 154 -3.26 2.17 18.39
CA TYR A 154 -2.00 2.59 17.79
C TYR A 154 -2.06 4.03 17.28
N ARG A 155 -3.17 4.44 16.68
CA ARG A 155 -3.34 5.83 16.19
C ARG A 155 -3.27 6.85 17.34
N ALA A 156 -3.89 6.54 18.47
CA ALA A 156 -3.89 7.40 19.64
C ALA A 156 -2.48 7.60 20.21
N THR A 157 -1.67 6.54 20.30
CA THR A 157 -0.29 6.65 20.78
C THR A 157 0.59 7.49 19.83
N MET A 158 0.42 7.33 18.52
CA MET A 158 1.16 8.11 17.52
C MET A 158 0.78 9.60 17.53
N ASN A 159 -0.51 9.93 17.71
CA ASN A 159 -0.97 11.32 17.78
C ASN A 159 -0.45 12.04 19.03
N MET A 160 -0.27 11.32 20.15
CA MET A 160 0.34 11.87 21.36
C MET A 160 1.85 12.10 21.21
N ALA A 161 2.52 11.30 20.39
CA ALA A 161 3.97 11.37 20.17
C ALA A 161 4.41 12.48 19.19
N GLN A 162 3.49 13.08 18.43
CA GLN A 162 3.85 14.19 17.53
C GLN A 162 4.04 15.50 18.31
N PRO A 163 5.14 16.25 18.06
CA PRO A 163 5.32 17.56 18.70
C PRO A 163 4.21 18.51 18.28
N LYS A 164 3.49 19.06 19.26
CA LYS A 164 2.46 20.08 19.01
C LYS A 164 3.13 21.31 18.39
N THR A 165 2.97 21.50 17.08
CA THR A 165 3.39 22.75 16.43
C THR A 165 2.57 23.89 17.03
N LYS A 166 3.20 24.77 17.81
CA LYS A 166 2.57 26.01 18.28
C LYS A 166 2.26 26.86 17.04
N LYS A 167 0.98 27.15 16.78
CA LYS A 167 0.59 28.17 15.79
C LYS A 167 1.30 29.47 16.17
N LEU A 168 2.16 29.97 15.28
CA LEU A 168 2.72 31.30 15.42
C LEU A 168 1.54 32.26 15.25
N HIS A 169 1.18 32.97 16.33
CA HIS A 169 0.17 34.01 16.26
C HIS A 169 0.75 35.14 15.42
N GLU A 170 0.30 35.26 14.17
CA GLU A 170 0.56 36.41 13.33
C GLU A 170 -0.19 37.60 13.97
N LYS A 171 0.55 38.47 14.66
CA LYS A 171 0.03 39.74 15.15
C LYS A 171 -0.23 40.61 13.92
N VAL A 172 -1.47 40.59 13.44
CA VAL A 172 -2.00 41.63 12.54
C VAL A 172 -2.01 42.94 13.32
N THR A 173 -1.01 43.78 13.13
CA THR A 173 -1.07 45.18 13.54
C THR A 173 -1.89 45.95 12.51
N SER A 174 -3.18 46.07 12.81
CA SER A 174 -4.09 46.97 12.11
C SER A 174 -3.70 48.43 12.39
N ARG A 175 -3.40 49.15 11.30
CA ARG A 175 -3.59 50.60 11.00
C ARG A 175 -3.76 51.59 12.16
N LYS A 176 -3.14 52.77 12.00
CA LYS A 176 -3.91 54.05 12.01
C LYS A 176 -3.13 55.19 11.33
N VAL A 177 -3.83 55.75 10.32
CA VAL A 177 -3.80 57.10 9.71
C VAL A 177 -2.47 57.71 9.31
#